data_AF-A0A2V3UDE7-F1
#
_entry.id   AF-A0A2V3UDE7-F1
#
_cell.length_a   1.000
_cell.length_b   1.000
_cell.length_c   1.000
_cell.angle_alpha   90.00
_cell.angle_beta   90.00
_cell.angle_gamma   90.00
#
_symmetry.space_group_name_H-M   'P 1'
#
loop_
_entity.id
_entity.type
_entity.pdbx_description
1 polymer ?
#
loop_
_entity_poly.entity_id
_entity_poly.type
_entity_poly.pdbx_seq_one_letter_code
_entity_poly.pdbx_strand_id
1 'polypeptide(L)'
;MIANAPFHLDHFRFEMVRPAIGHLIFDSPGRKVNVLGAAALADLERMAAWLPESGLTGLVLSSAKASGFCAGADLAAFEAIHAMVAAAAPDDRFVTLHAHFAPFTRAFRRLETAGPPIAVAIEGPALGGGCELALAGHWRVMASGSTAALGLPEITVGLFPAGGGTQRLPRLIGLDAAVPMLFDGTWLSAEAAVAAGAAHALAAPGETVAAAVAWLESVPDWLPPWDRPGGVPAPSPTRLAALRRDREAKAKGHYPAVTAMLDCLERGLSLPMDRANAIERDALARLLLRPEPWAMVATLFHGRQAYQRAAKDKGLPPWLAPLVEDVGRALAFEANRMGRALAEPAAVQAGFTKPLPSLPDTNGHASRPPVVPLPSCAPLTSAQTTGLWIDAPSAGWQGQAARLLSRALFAAEAHGAGLAEADRQLADYAIVAELGFPAYLGGPFALLTMAGSGWARAQLEE
;
A
#
# COMPACT_ATOMS: atom_id res chain seq x y z
N MET A 1 7.56 -37.92 -20.88
CA MET A 1 8.52 -37.77 -19.76
C MET A 1 8.18 -36.47 -19.08
N ILE A 2 7.93 -36.48 -17.78
CA ILE A 2 7.64 -35.26 -17.02
C ILE A 2 8.98 -34.57 -16.79
N ALA A 3 9.15 -33.40 -17.38
CA ALA A 3 10.43 -32.71 -17.37
C ALA A 3 10.64 -32.04 -16.01
N ASN A 4 11.83 -32.18 -15.42
CA ASN A 4 12.28 -31.20 -14.44
C ASN A 4 12.36 -29.83 -15.12
N ALA A 5 12.13 -28.75 -14.37
CA ALA A 5 12.27 -27.40 -14.92
C ALA A 5 13.66 -27.23 -15.57
N PRO A 6 13.76 -26.90 -16.87
CA PRO A 6 15.02 -26.88 -17.60
C PRO A 6 15.84 -25.60 -17.38
N PHE A 7 15.53 -24.83 -16.34
CA PHE A 7 16.12 -23.52 -16.07
C PHE A 7 16.36 -23.29 -14.58
N HIS A 8 17.28 -22.36 -14.30
CA HIS A 8 17.52 -21.86 -12.95
C HIS A 8 16.51 -20.77 -12.59
N LEU A 9 16.12 -20.76 -11.32
CA LEU A 9 15.29 -19.75 -10.67
C LEU A 9 16.10 -19.19 -9.50
N ASP A 10 16.18 -17.88 -9.41
CA ASP A 10 17.05 -17.16 -8.46
C ASP A 10 16.38 -17.02 -7.08
N HIS A 11 15.06 -16.88 -7.06
CA HIS A 11 14.23 -16.64 -5.87
C HIS A 11 13.30 -17.80 -5.55
N PHE A 12 13.19 -18.79 -6.44
CA PHE A 12 12.34 -19.94 -6.24
C PHE A 12 13.13 -21.24 -6.40
N ARG A 13 12.73 -22.27 -5.67
CA ARG A 13 13.18 -23.65 -5.91
C ARG A 13 12.04 -24.44 -6.51
N PHE A 14 12.35 -25.32 -7.46
CA PHE A 14 11.40 -26.23 -8.05
C PHE A 14 11.79 -27.66 -7.74
N GLU A 15 10.83 -28.46 -7.29
CA GLU A 15 10.98 -29.90 -7.07
C GLU A 15 9.71 -30.65 -7.47
N MET A 16 9.81 -31.96 -7.71
CA MET A 16 8.65 -32.81 -7.94
C MET A 16 8.17 -33.36 -6.60
N VAL A 17 6.90 -33.12 -6.24
CA VAL A 17 6.30 -33.67 -5.00
C VAL A 17 5.51 -34.96 -5.28
N ARG A 18 5.03 -35.15 -6.52
CA ARG A 18 4.42 -36.37 -7.06
C ARG A 18 4.81 -36.52 -8.53
N PRO A 19 4.60 -37.69 -9.17
CA PRO A 19 4.97 -37.89 -10.57
C PRO A 19 4.54 -36.78 -11.53
N ALA A 20 3.38 -36.15 -11.35
CA ALA A 20 2.88 -35.06 -12.21
C ALA A 20 2.54 -33.74 -11.47
N ILE A 21 2.94 -33.61 -10.20
CA ILE A 21 2.70 -32.40 -9.42
C ILE A 21 4.06 -31.80 -9.03
N GLY A 22 4.29 -30.58 -9.50
CA GLY A 22 5.46 -29.78 -9.13
C GLY A 22 5.24 -29.01 -7.84
N HIS A 23 6.32 -28.61 -7.19
CA HIS A 23 6.33 -27.78 -6.00
C HIS A 23 7.31 -26.61 -6.22
N LEU A 24 6.73 -25.41 -6.30
CA LEU A 24 7.45 -24.15 -6.42
C LEU A 24 7.56 -23.49 -5.05
N ILE A 25 8.77 -23.38 -4.53
CA ILE A 25 9.05 -22.90 -3.18
C ILE A 25 9.70 -21.53 -3.26
N PHE A 26 9.04 -20.49 -2.75
CA PHE A 26 9.58 -19.14 -2.69
C PHE A 26 10.64 -19.04 -1.59
N ASP A 27 11.88 -18.70 -1.94
CA ASP A 27 12.99 -18.51 -1.02
C ASP A 27 13.95 -17.40 -1.48
N SER A 28 13.61 -16.14 -1.16
CA SER A 28 14.45 -14.99 -1.52
C SER A 28 15.86 -15.11 -0.92
N PRO A 29 16.93 -15.11 -1.72
CA PRO A 29 18.29 -15.38 -1.26
C PRO A 29 18.78 -14.28 -0.32
N GLY A 30 19.49 -14.67 0.75
CA GLY A 30 20.09 -13.75 1.72
C GLY A 30 19.10 -12.93 2.56
N ARG A 31 17.79 -13.14 2.42
CA ARG A 31 16.75 -12.38 3.16
C ARG A 31 16.02 -13.24 4.18
N LYS A 32 15.58 -12.62 5.27
CA LYS A 32 14.74 -13.26 6.31
C LYS A 32 13.28 -13.43 5.88
N VAL A 33 12.82 -12.62 4.93
CA VAL A 33 11.45 -12.60 4.40
C VAL A 33 11.50 -12.72 2.88
N ASN A 34 10.45 -13.27 2.29
CA ASN A 34 10.25 -13.23 0.84
C ASN A 34 9.66 -11.88 0.42
N VAL A 35 10.22 -11.28 -0.62
CA VAL A 35 9.73 -10.03 -1.23
C VAL A 35 9.67 -10.18 -2.74
N LEU A 36 8.69 -9.52 -3.35
CA LEU A 36 8.51 -9.49 -4.80
C LEU A 36 9.32 -8.32 -5.38
N GLY A 37 10.54 -8.63 -5.78
CA GLY A 37 11.39 -7.77 -6.61
C GLY A 37 11.40 -8.24 -8.08
N ALA A 38 12.14 -7.52 -8.93
CA ALA A 38 12.22 -7.81 -10.37
C ALA A 38 12.65 -9.26 -10.68
N ALA A 39 13.64 -9.79 -9.95
CA ALA A 39 14.13 -11.16 -10.16
C ALA A 39 13.08 -12.23 -9.81
N ALA A 40 12.36 -12.06 -8.69
CA ALA A 40 11.27 -12.96 -8.31
C ALA A 40 10.12 -12.94 -9.35
N LEU A 41 9.77 -11.76 -9.88
CA LEU A 41 8.76 -11.66 -10.94
C LEU A 41 9.23 -12.32 -12.25
N ALA A 42 10.51 -12.17 -12.61
CA ALA A 42 11.09 -12.82 -13.78
C ALA A 42 11.09 -14.36 -13.65
N ASP A 43 11.33 -14.88 -12.45
CA ASP A 43 11.23 -16.31 -12.16
C ASP A 43 9.80 -16.84 -12.33
N LEU A 44 8.80 -16.12 -11.84
CA LEU A 44 7.39 -16.48 -12.03
C LEU A 44 7.01 -16.46 -13.52
N GLU A 45 7.51 -15.52 -14.31
CA GLU A 45 7.29 -15.49 -15.76
C GLU A 45 7.96 -16.66 -16.48
N ARG A 46 9.18 -17.03 -16.09
CA ARG A 46 9.87 -18.22 -16.60
C ARG A 46 9.06 -19.48 -16.31
N MET A 47 8.58 -19.63 -15.08
CA MET A 47 7.72 -20.75 -14.69
C MET A 47 6.43 -20.77 -15.51
N ALA A 48 5.72 -19.65 -15.59
CA ALA A 48 4.46 -19.54 -16.32
C ALA A 48 4.61 -19.86 -17.82
N ALA A 49 5.74 -19.50 -18.43
CA ALA A 49 6.00 -19.81 -19.84
C ALA A 49 6.25 -21.32 -20.09
N TRP A 50 6.82 -22.03 -19.12
CA TRP A 50 7.16 -23.45 -19.25
C TRP A 50 6.01 -24.40 -18.86
N LEU A 51 5.16 -23.99 -17.92
CA LEU A 51 4.05 -24.82 -17.42
C LEU A 51 3.19 -25.48 -18.52
N PRO A 52 2.81 -24.81 -19.63
CA PRO A 52 2.03 -25.45 -20.70
C PRO A 52 2.70 -26.67 -21.35
N GLU A 53 4.04 -26.71 -21.37
CA GLU A 53 4.85 -27.76 -22.02
C GLU A 53 5.46 -28.75 -21.02
N SER A 54 5.25 -28.51 -19.72
CA SER A 54 5.89 -29.26 -18.62
C SER A 54 5.42 -30.70 -18.47
N GLY A 55 4.18 -30.98 -18.89
CA GLY A 55 3.47 -32.24 -18.60
C GLY A 55 2.98 -32.36 -17.15
N LEU A 56 3.05 -31.28 -16.36
CA LEU A 56 2.48 -31.24 -15.02
C LEU A 56 0.95 -31.16 -15.07
N THR A 57 0.29 -31.83 -14.14
CA THR A 57 -1.16 -31.74 -13.90
C THR A 57 -1.49 -30.78 -12.76
N GLY A 58 -0.49 -30.25 -12.06
CA GLY A 58 -0.68 -29.29 -10.98
C GLY A 58 0.64 -28.74 -10.42
N LEU A 59 0.54 -27.60 -9.74
CA LEU A 59 1.67 -26.95 -9.07
C LEU A 59 1.28 -26.55 -7.65
N VAL A 60 2.09 -26.92 -6.66
CA VAL A 60 1.99 -26.34 -5.32
C VAL A 60 2.92 -25.12 -5.24
N LEU A 61 2.43 -23.99 -4.74
CA LEU A 61 3.23 -22.82 -4.42
C LEU A 61 3.31 -22.64 -2.90
N SER A 62 4.53 -22.59 -2.35
CA SER A 62 4.77 -22.42 -0.91
C SER A 62 5.92 -21.45 -0.63
N SER A 63 6.25 -21.26 0.65
CA SER A 63 7.39 -20.46 1.10
C SER A 63 8.33 -21.29 1.96
N ALA A 64 9.64 -21.08 1.78
CA ALA A 64 10.67 -21.65 2.66
C ALA A 64 10.93 -20.80 3.92
N LYS A 65 10.34 -19.60 4.02
CA LYS A 65 10.65 -18.66 5.10
C LYS A 65 9.74 -18.92 6.31
N ALA A 66 10.35 -19.12 7.47
CA ALA A 66 9.64 -19.21 8.75
C ALA A 66 8.91 -17.91 9.14
N SER A 67 9.29 -16.77 8.55
CA SER A 67 8.68 -15.46 8.81
C SER A 67 7.34 -15.24 8.11
N GLY A 68 6.99 -16.08 7.12
CA GLY A 68 5.74 -15.97 6.39
C GLY A 68 5.84 -16.41 4.93
N PHE A 69 4.71 -16.30 4.23
CA PHE A 69 4.64 -16.64 2.81
C PHE A 69 5.38 -15.60 1.96
N CYS A 70 4.96 -14.34 2.04
CA CYS A 70 5.58 -13.21 1.35
C CYS A 70 5.13 -11.89 1.99
N ALA A 71 6.07 -10.97 2.20
CA ALA A 71 5.85 -9.68 2.83
C ALA A 71 5.38 -8.56 1.86
N GLY A 72 5.21 -8.89 0.57
CA GLY A 72 4.76 -7.95 -0.46
C GLY A 72 5.88 -7.54 -1.41
N ALA A 73 5.67 -6.41 -2.09
CA ALA A 73 6.67 -5.80 -2.98
C ALA A 73 7.92 -5.36 -2.19
N ASP A 74 9.08 -5.36 -2.85
CA ASP A 74 10.33 -4.89 -2.23
C ASP A 74 10.36 -3.36 -2.12
N LEU A 75 9.70 -2.81 -1.10
CA LEU A 75 9.70 -1.36 -0.84
C LEU A 75 11.09 -0.81 -0.50
N ALA A 76 12.08 -1.65 -0.20
CA ALA A 76 13.48 -1.20 -0.09
C ALA A 76 14.04 -0.69 -1.43
N ALA A 77 13.50 -1.15 -2.56
CA ALA A 77 13.86 -0.67 -3.89
C ALA A 77 13.12 0.62 -4.28
N PHE A 78 12.17 1.09 -3.46
CA PHE A 78 11.26 2.18 -3.84
C PHE A 78 11.98 3.52 -4.06
N GLU A 79 13.01 3.82 -3.28
CA GLU A 79 13.86 5.01 -3.49
C GLU A 79 14.59 4.97 -4.84
N ALA A 80 15.09 3.80 -5.26
CA ALA A 80 15.75 3.64 -6.56
C ALA A 80 14.75 3.80 -7.71
N ILE A 81 13.51 3.34 -7.54
CA ILE A 81 12.42 3.56 -8.52
C ILE A 81 12.12 5.06 -8.61
N HIS A 82 12.03 5.76 -7.48
CA HIS A 82 11.80 7.21 -7.47
C HIS A 82 12.91 7.95 -8.22
N ALA A 83 14.18 7.62 -7.96
CA ALA A 83 15.33 8.21 -8.64
C ALA A 83 15.31 7.93 -10.15
N MET A 84 14.97 6.71 -10.57
CA MET A 84 14.81 6.35 -11.98
C MET A 84 13.73 7.21 -12.66
N VAL A 85 12.58 7.43 -12.01
CA VAL A 85 11.49 8.25 -12.55
C VAL A 85 11.87 9.73 -12.59
N ALA A 86 12.56 10.22 -11.56
CA ALA A 86 13.03 11.60 -11.50
C ALA A 86 14.05 11.90 -12.62
N ALA A 87 14.89 10.92 -12.98
CA ALA A 87 15.87 11.02 -14.06
C ALA A 87 15.25 10.94 -15.47
N ALA A 88 14.04 10.41 -15.62
CA ALA A 88 13.33 10.37 -16.89
C ALA A 88 12.80 11.75 -17.30
N ALA A 89 12.76 12.01 -18.61
CA ALA A 89 12.13 13.22 -19.16
C ALA A 89 10.65 13.29 -18.71
N PRO A 90 10.10 14.47 -18.39
CA PRO A 90 8.74 14.60 -17.87
C PRO A 90 7.68 13.84 -18.67
N ASP A 91 7.75 13.88 -20.00
CA ASP A 91 6.80 13.22 -20.92
C ASP A 91 6.96 11.68 -20.94
N ASP A 92 8.12 11.16 -20.55
CA ASP A 92 8.42 9.71 -20.54
C ASP A 92 8.08 9.04 -19.20
N ARG A 93 7.93 9.82 -18.11
CA ARG A 93 7.75 9.28 -16.75
C ARG A 93 6.62 8.27 -16.63
N PHE A 94 5.49 8.52 -17.30
CA PHE A 94 4.37 7.59 -17.31
C PHE A 94 4.76 6.25 -17.95
N VAL A 95 5.41 6.28 -19.11
CA VAL A 95 5.84 5.07 -19.84
C VAL A 95 6.89 4.31 -19.01
N THR A 96 7.82 5.03 -18.38
CA THR A 96 8.82 4.44 -17.48
C THR A 96 8.16 3.70 -16.32
N LEU A 97 7.23 4.34 -15.60
CA LEU A 97 6.48 3.73 -14.50
C LEU A 97 5.65 2.53 -14.97
N HIS A 98 4.88 2.72 -16.04
CA HIS A 98 4.00 1.70 -16.58
C HIS A 98 4.79 0.44 -17.02
N ALA A 99 5.95 0.62 -17.67
CA ALA A 99 6.83 -0.48 -18.05
C ALA A 99 7.46 -1.17 -16.84
N HIS A 100 7.91 -0.39 -15.84
CA HIS A 100 8.54 -0.91 -14.63
C HIS A 100 7.61 -1.82 -13.82
N PHE A 101 6.34 -1.41 -13.65
CA PHE A 101 5.37 -2.17 -12.86
C PHE A 101 4.58 -3.22 -13.66
N ALA A 102 4.70 -3.25 -15.00
CA ALA A 102 4.03 -4.25 -15.82
C ALA A 102 4.26 -5.72 -15.40
N PRO A 103 5.46 -6.14 -14.94
CA PRO A 103 5.69 -7.51 -14.51
C PRO A 103 4.85 -7.96 -13.31
N PHE A 104 4.39 -7.06 -12.42
CA PHE A 104 3.58 -7.46 -11.25
C PHE A 104 2.26 -8.13 -11.66
N THR A 105 1.42 -7.42 -12.42
CA THR A 105 0.16 -7.97 -12.92
C THR A 105 0.38 -9.06 -13.96
N ARG A 106 1.36 -8.88 -14.85
CA ARG A 106 1.64 -9.80 -15.97
C ARG A 106 2.11 -11.16 -15.49
N ALA A 107 3.06 -11.21 -14.54
CA ALA A 107 3.58 -12.48 -14.04
C ALA A 107 2.48 -13.29 -13.36
N PHE A 108 1.67 -12.65 -12.51
CA PHE A 108 0.59 -13.33 -11.79
C PHE A 108 -0.50 -13.82 -12.74
N ARG A 109 -0.91 -12.99 -13.72
CA ARG A 109 -1.91 -13.40 -14.70
C ARG A 109 -1.39 -14.52 -15.61
N ARG A 110 -0.14 -14.44 -16.08
CA ARG A 110 0.47 -15.52 -16.88
C ARG A 110 0.51 -16.82 -16.11
N LEU A 111 0.88 -16.78 -14.84
CA LEU A 111 0.91 -17.95 -13.97
C LEU A 111 -0.49 -18.54 -13.76
N GLU A 112 -1.48 -17.69 -13.50
CA GLU A 112 -2.90 -18.05 -13.35
C GLU A 112 -3.53 -18.67 -14.62
N THR A 113 -3.02 -18.35 -15.81
CA THR A 113 -3.52 -18.89 -17.08
C THR A 113 -2.54 -19.87 -17.75
N ALA A 114 -1.58 -20.42 -17.00
CA ALA A 114 -0.51 -21.24 -17.55
C ALA A 114 -0.91 -22.69 -17.89
N GLY A 115 -2.15 -23.09 -17.61
CA GLY A 115 -2.68 -24.42 -17.87
C GLY A 115 -2.90 -25.23 -16.58
N PRO A 116 -1.86 -25.73 -15.91
CA PRO A 116 -2.02 -26.53 -14.69
C PRO A 116 -2.60 -25.72 -13.52
N PRO A 117 -3.54 -26.29 -12.73
CA PRO A 117 -4.02 -25.65 -11.52
C PRO A 117 -2.90 -25.48 -10.48
N ILE A 118 -3.00 -24.40 -9.71
CA ILE A 118 -1.99 -23.99 -8.72
C ILE A 118 -2.64 -23.91 -7.35
N ALA A 119 -2.17 -24.73 -6.42
CA ALA A 119 -2.58 -24.69 -5.02
C ALA A 119 -1.52 -23.97 -4.19
N VAL A 120 -1.93 -22.99 -3.38
CA VAL A 120 -1.03 -22.17 -2.56
C VAL A 120 -1.10 -22.65 -1.12
N ALA A 121 0.05 -23.05 -0.59
CA ALA A 121 0.24 -23.51 0.78
C ALA A 121 0.81 -22.36 1.63
N ILE A 122 0.04 -21.89 2.63
CA ILE A 122 0.29 -20.66 3.37
C ILE A 122 0.46 -20.97 4.86
N GLU A 123 1.71 -21.08 5.31
CA GLU A 123 2.07 -21.34 6.71
C GLU A 123 2.19 -20.07 7.57
N GLY A 124 2.22 -18.89 6.95
CA GLY A 124 2.41 -17.61 7.65
C GLY A 124 1.93 -16.42 6.81
N PRO A 125 2.21 -15.18 7.23
CA PRO A 125 1.66 -13.99 6.59
C PRO A 125 1.92 -13.91 5.08
N ALA A 126 0.87 -13.69 4.30
CA ALA A 126 0.90 -13.34 2.88
C ALA A 126 0.30 -11.94 2.73
N LEU A 127 1.16 -10.93 2.60
CA LEU A 127 0.80 -9.52 2.70
C LEU A 127 1.12 -8.77 1.40
N GLY A 128 0.26 -7.82 1.05
CA GLY A 128 0.35 -7.00 -0.15
C GLY A 128 0.51 -7.85 -1.41
N GLY A 129 1.54 -7.59 -2.22
CA GLY A 129 1.90 -8.44 -3.36
C GLY A 129 1.99 -9.95 -3.06
N GLY A 130 2.33 -10.36 -1.83
CA GLY A 130 2.29 -11.75 -1.40
C GLY A 130 0.87 -12.33 -1.30
N CYS A 131 -0.08 -11.52 -0.82
CA CYS A 131 -1.50 -11.83 -0.86
C CYS A 131 -1.99 -11.89 -2.31
N GLU A 132 -1.59 -10.95 -3.16
CA GLU A 132 -1.96 -10.92 -4.58
C GLU A 132 -1.45 -12.15 -5.35
N LEU A 133 -0.22 -12.60 -5.07
CA LEU A 133 0.32 -13.86 -5.59
C LEU A 133 -0.51 -15.06 -5.11
N ALA A 134 -0.90 -15.09 -3.83
CA ALA A 134 -1.75 -16.15 -3.31
C ALA A 134 -3.16 -16.15 -3.95
N LEU A 135 -3.71 -14.97 -4.23
CA LEU A 135 -5.00 -14.79 -4.90
C LEU A 135 -4.96 -15.19 -6.38
N ALA A 136 -3.80 -15.08 -7.04
CA ALA A 136 -3.58 -15.59 -8.39
C ALA A 136 -3.49 -17.13 -8.45
N GLY A 137 -3.32 -17.78 -7.30
CA GLY A 137 -3.49 -19.22 -7.17
C GLY A 137 -4.96 -19.65 -7.32
N HIS A 138 -5.15 -20.92 -7.63
CA HIS A 138 -6.45 -21.52 -7.92
C HIS A 138 -7.08 -22.08 -6.64
N TRP A 139 -6.25 -22.61 -5.73
CA TRP A 139 -6.65 -23.05 -4.40
C TRP A 139 -5.72 -22.50 -3.33
N ARG A 140 -6.21 -22.32 -2.11
CA ARG A 140 -5.47 -21.68 -1.00
C ARG A 140 -5.73 -22.46 0.27
N VAL A 141 -4.67 -23.06 0.83
CA VAL A 141 -4.69 -23.76 2.10
C VAL A 141 -3.89 -22.96 3.11
N MET A 142 -4.52 -22.62 4.24
CA MET A 142 -3.88 -21.83 5.29
C MET A 142 -3.68 -22.67 6.55
N ALA A 143 -2.55 -22.48 7.23
CA ALA A 143 -2.28 -23.13 8.51
C ALA A 143 -3.19 -22.59 9.63
N SER A 144 -4.04 -23.44 10.18
CA SER A 144 -4.98 -23.10 11.27
C SER A 144 -4.26 -22.79 12.58
N GLY A 145 -4.83 -21.90 13.40
CA GLY A 145 -4.30 -21.58 14.73
C GLY A 145 -2.86 -21.05 14.72
N SER A 146 -2.44 -20.47 13.59
CA SER A 146 -1.07 -20.00 13.36
C SER A 146 -1.03 -18.47 13.14
N THR A 147 0.13 -17.94 12.74
CA THR A 147 0.27 -16.54 12.31
C THR A 147 -0.12 -16.31 10.84
N ALA A 148 -0.60 -17.35 10.14
CA ALA A 148 -1.05 -17.25 8.75
C ALA A 148 -2.16 -16.22 8.60
N ALA A 149 -1.97 -15.30 7.65
CA ALA A 149 -2.89 -14.21 7.38
C ALA A 149 -2.84 -13.80 5.91
N LEU A 150 -3.96 -13.30 5.39
CA LEU A 150 -4.06 -12.63 4.10
C LEU A 150 -4.35 -11.14 4.33
N GLY A 151 -3.63 -10.24 3.66
CA GLY A 151 -3.87 -8.81 3.79
C GLY A 151 -3.32 -7.97 2.64
N LEU A 152 -3.97 -6.84 2.36
CA LEU A 152 -3.57 -5.86 1.34
C LEU A 152 -3.34 -4.48 2.01
N PRO A 153 -2.24 -4.31 2.78
CA PRO A 153 -2.01 -3.11 3.59
C PRO A 153 -1.48 -1.90 2.81
N GLU A 154 -1.39 -1.95 1.48
CA GLU A 154 -0.79 -0.92 0.63
C GLU A 154 -1.35 0.49 0.87
N ILE A 155 -2.65 0.58 1.17
CA ILE A 155 -3.32 1.85 1.45
C ILE A 155 -2.72 2.59 2.65
N THR A 156 -2.13 1.85 3.60
CA THR A 156 -1.51 2.41 4.81
C THR A 156 -0.19 3.14 4.53
N VAL A 157 0.37 2.97 3.33
CA VAL A 157 1.61 3.62 2.87
C VAL A 157 1.38 4.44 1.59
N GLY A 158 0.13 4.76 1.26
CA GLY A 158 -0.18 5.64 0.12
C GLY A 158 -0.19 4.95 -1.24
N LEU A 159 -0.24 3.62 -1.24
CA LEU A 159 -0.34 2.79 -2.45
C LEU A 159 -1.68 2.04 -2.47
N PHE A 160 -1.86 1.16 -3.46
CA PHE A 160 -2.98 0.22 -3.49
C PHE A 160 -2.50 -1.09 -4.12
N PRO A 161 -3.20 -2.22 -3.91
CA PRO A 161 -2.75 -3.52 -4.39
C PRO A 161 -2.92 -3.61 -5.91
N ALA A 162 -1.81 -3.52 -6.62
CA ALA A 162 -1.75 -3.30 -8.07
C ALA A 162 -1.12 -4.48 -8.85
N GLY A 163 -1.06 -5.67 -8.25
CA GLY A 163 -0.77 -6.97 -8.86
C GLY A 163 -2.04 -7.76 -9.22
N GLY A 164 -3.19 -7.12 -9.22
CA GLY A 164 -4.52 -7.66 -9.46
C GLY A 164 -5.37 -7.79 -8.20
N GLY A 165 -4.92 -7.27 -7.05
CA GLY A 165 -5.64 -7.35 -5.79
C GLY A 165 -6.99 -6.62 -5.81
N THR A 166 -7.08 -5.45 -6.47
CA THR A 166 -8.37 -4.76 -6.65
C THR A 166 -9.31 -5.52 -7.58
N GLN A 167 -8.79 -6.48 -8.35
CA GLN A 167 -9.56 -7.23 -9.33
C GLN A 167 -9.97 -8.62 -8.83
N ARG A 168 -9.06 -9.37 -8.21
CA ARG A 168 -9.30 -10.74 -7.73
C ARG A 168 -10.11 -10.76 -6.45
N LEU A 169 -9.74 -9.94 -5.45
CA LEU A 169 -10.36 -10.02 -4.13
C LEU A 169 -11.88 -9.73 -4.17
N PRO A 170 -12.37 -8.63 -4.79
CA PRO A 170 -13.80 -8.38 -4.83
C PRO A 170 -14.59 -9.39 -5.67
N ARG A 171 -13.95 -10.01 -6.68
CA ARG A 171 -14.56 -11.10 -7.45
C ARG A 171 -14.62 -12.42 -6.67
N LEU A 172 -13.74 -12.59 -5.68
CA LEU A 172 -13.66 -13.81 -4.88
C LEU A 172 -14.59 -13.77 -3.67
N ILE A 173 -14.60 -12.66 -2.92
CA ILE A 173 -15.34 -12.54 -1.65
C ILE A 173 -16.48 -11.51 -1.68
N GLY A 174 -16.72 -10.91 -2.84
CA GLY A 174 -17.67 -9.80 -2.98
C GLY A 174 -17.08 -8.45 -2.56
N LEU A 175 -17.68 -7.36 -3.07
CA LEU A 175 -17.19 -6.00 -2.82
C LEU A 175 -17.19 -5.63 -1.34
N ASP A 176 -18.27 -5.94 -0.62
CA ASP A 176 -18.43 -5.48 0.77
C ASP A 176 -17.43 -6.14 1.73
N ALA A 177 -17.12 -7.42 1.53
CA ALA A 177 -16.11 -8.12 2.33
C ALA A 177 -14.67 -7.72 1.93
N ALA A 178 -14.45 -7.31 0.68
CA ALA A 178 -13.14 -6.85 0.21
C ALA A 178 -12.79 -5.44 0.68
N VAL A 179 -13.79 -4.58 0.90
CA VAL A 179 -13.59 -3.16 1.24
C VAL A 179 -12.69 -2.92 2.47
N PRO A 180 -12.84 -3.62 3.60
CA PRO A 180 -11.93 -3.45 4.75
C PRO A 180 -10.48 -3.80 4.43
N MET A 181 -10.24 -4.87 3.67
CA MET A 181 -8.89 -5.24 3.26
C MET A 181 -8.27 -4.19 2.33
N LEU A 182 -9.06 -3.67 1.39
CA LEU A 182 -8.60 -2.72 0.37
C LEU A 182 -8.38 -1.31 0.93
N PHE A 183 -9.38 -0.74 1.63
CA PHE A 183 -9.38 0.67 2.04
C PHE A 183 -8.89 0.91 3.46
N ASP A 184 -8.95 -0.11 4.32
CA ASP A 184 -8.57 0.01 5.73
C ASP A 184 -7.31 -0.82 6.06
N GLY A 185 -6.82 -1.62 5.10
CA GLY A 185 -5.59 -2.42 5.24
C GLY A 185 -5.72 -3.59 6.20
N THR A 186 -6.95 -4.03 6.52
CA THR A 186 -7.20 -5.10 7.49
C THR A 186 -6.73 -6.46 6.98
N TRP A 187 -6.27 -7.32 7.89
CA TRP A 187 -5.84 -8.68 7.57
C TRP A 187 -6.88 -9.69 8.04
N LEU A 188 -7.05 -10.77 7.28
CA LEU A 188 -7.83 -11.93 7.67
C LEU A 188 -6.90 -13.01 8.24
N SER A 189 -7.24 -13.56 9.41
CA SER A 189 -6.61 -14.80 9.89
C SER A 189 -6.94 -15.96 8.96
N ALA A 190 -6.29 -17.10 9.13
CA ALA A 190 -6.60 -18.32 8.37
C ALA A 190 -8.10 -18.67 8.41
N GLU A 191 -8.69 -18.68 9.60
CA GLU A 191 -10.10 -19.02 9.82
C GLU A 191 -11.03 -17.97 9.19
N ALA A 192 -10.73 -16.69 9.39
CA ALA A 192 -11.51 -15.60 8.80
C ALA A 192 -11.42 -15.59 7.26
N ALA A 193 -10.25 -15.92 6.71
CA ALA A 193 -10.04 -16.02 5.27
C ALA A 193 -10.86 -17.16 4.66
N VAL A 194 -10.92 -18.33 5.30
CA VAL A 194 -11.78 -19.44 4.85
C VAL A 194 -13.25 -19.09 4.99
N ALA A 195 -13.66 -18.51 6.13
CA ALA A 195 -15.05 -18.10 6.35
C ALA A 195 -15.54 -17.04 5.34
N ALA A 196 -14.66 -16.11 4.93
CA ALA A 196 -14.96 -15.10 3.93
C ALA A 196 -14.87 -15.61 2.48
N GLY A 197 -14.30 -16.81 2.25
CA GLY A 197 -14.03 -17.34 0.91
C GLY A 197 -12.74 -16.80 0.25
N ALA A 198 -11.91 -16.05 0.98
CA ALA A 198 -10.61 -15.59 0.51
C ALA A 198 -9.59 -16.74 0.45
N ALA A 199 -9.74 -17.74 1.32
CA ALA A 199 -9.04 -19.02 1.28
C ALA A 199 -10.06 -20.17 1.22
N HIS A 200 -9.59 -21.37 0.92
CA HIS A 200 -10.48 -22.50 0.63
C HIS A 200 -10.45 -23.61 1.68
N ALA A 201 -9.30 -23.82 2.33
CA ALA A 201 -9.15 -24.87 3.32
C ALA A 201 -8.19 -24.46 4.43
N LEU A 202 -8.38 -25.10 5.58
CA LEU A 202 -7.44 -25.09 6.70
C LEU A 202 -6.69 -26.41 6.73
N ALA A 203 -5.45 -26.38 7.19
CA ALA A 203 -4.66 -27.55 7.56
C ALA A 203 -3.90 -27.27 8.85
N ALA A 204 -3.46 -28.32 9.55
CA ALA A 204 -2.56 -28.12 10.69
C ALA A 204 -1.23 -27.49 10.20
N PRO A 205 -0.53 -26.72 11.05
CA PRO A 205 0.78 -26.18 10.69
C PRO A 205 1.74 -27.28 10.22
N GLY A 206 2.38 -27.06 9.07
CA GLY A 206 3.25 -28.04 8.41
C GLY A 206 2.55 -29.01 7.45
N GLU A 207 1.21 -29.02 7.42
CA GLU A 207 0.42 -29.92 6.55
C GLU A 207 -0.18 -29.21 5.33
N THR A 208 0.03 -27.89 5.17
CA THR A 208 -0.61 -27.12 4.09
C THR A 208 -0.20 -27.59 2.69
N VAL A 209 1.06 -28.00 2.50
CA VAL A 209 1.56 -28.58 1.24
C VAL A 209 0.89 -29.92 0.95
N ALA A 210 0.75 -30.79 1.95
CA ALA A 210 0.09 -32.09 1.77
C ALA A 210 -1.38 -31.93 1.38
N ALA A 211 -2.09 -31.01 2.03
CA ALA A 211 -3.48 -30.67 1.69
C ALA A 211 -3.60 -30.02 0.29
N ALA A 212 -2.64 -29.19 -0.11
CA ALA A 212 -2.57 -28.62 -1.45
C ALA A 212 -2.37 -29.70 -2.54
N VAL A 213 -1.48 -30.67 -2.30
CA VAL A 213 -1.29 -31.83 -3.18
C VAL A 213 -2.57 -32.65 -3.28
N ALA A 214 -3.21 -32.96 -2.17
CA ALA A 214 -4.45 -33.74 -2.16
C ALA A 214 -5.57 -33.08 -2.97
N TRP A 215 -5.68 -31.74 -2.92
CA TRP A 215 -6.62 -31.02 -3.77
C TRP A 215 -6.28 -31.15 -5.26
N LEU A 216 -5.00 -31.00 -5.65
CA LEU A 216 -4.55 -31.13 -7.03
C LEU A 216 -4.77 -32.55 -7.59
N GLU A 217 -4.62 -33.59 -6.78
CA GLU A 217 -4.93 -34.97 -7.17
C GLU A 217 -6.43 -35.20 -7.41
N SER A 218 -7.29 -34.36 -6.82
CA SER A 218 -8.76 -34.47 -6.93
C SER A 218 -9.38 -33.62 -8.03
N VAL A 219 -8.65 -32.65 -8.61
CA VAL A 219 -9.20 -31.67 -9.57
C VAL A 219 -8.34 -31.62 -10.85
N PRO A 220 -8.77 -32.30 -11.93
CA PRO A 220 -8.00 -32.34 -13.17
C PRO A 220 -8.10 -31.05 -14.01
N ASP A 221 -9.20 -30.29 -13.90
CA ASP A 221 -9.46 -29.09 -14.72
C ASP A 221 -10.11 -27.99 -13.87
N TRP A 222 -9.34 -26.99 -13.42
CA TRP A 222 -9.87 -25.85 -12.66
C TRP A 222 -9.73 -24.55 -13.43
N LEU A 223 -10.80 -23.77 -13.46
CA LEU A 223 -10.81 -22.38 -13.91
C LEU A 223 -11.28 -21.45 -12.78
N PRO A 224 -10.67 -20.27 -12.62
CA PRO A 224 -11.12 -19.31 -11.62
C PRO A 224 -12.51 -18.80 -11.97
N PRO A 225 -13.31 -18.37 -10.97
CA PRO A 225 -14.69 -17.95 -11.18
C PRO A 225 -14.86 -16.90 -12.30
N TRP A 226 -13.88 -16.01 -12.46
CA TRP A 226 -13.91 -14.96 -13.47
C TRP A 226 -13.53 -15.39 -14.89
N ASP A 227 -12.89 -16.54 -15.07
CA ASP A 227 -12.57 -17.10 -16.40
C ASP A 227 -13.55 -18.20 -16.82
N ARG A 228 -14.52 -18.56 -15.96
CA ARG A 228 -15.62 -19.47 -16.32
C ARG A 228 -16.63 -18.76 -17.24
N PRO A 229 -17.37 -19.51 -18.08
CA PRO A 229 -18.50 -18.95 -18.82
C PRO A 229 -19.48 -18.23 -17.88
N GLY A 230 -19.83 -17.00 -18.20
CA GLY A 230 -20.68 -16.13 -17.37
C GLY A 230 -19.92 -15.25 -16.36
N GLY A 231 -18.65 -15.56 -16.06
CA GLY A 231 -17.80 -14.78 -15.18
C GLY A 231 -18.37 -14.57 -13.78
N VAL A 232 -17.91 -13.51 -13.11
CA VAL A 232 -18.45 -13.07 -11.82
C VAL A 232 -19.31 -11.82 -12.03
N PRO A 233 -20.57 -11.78 -11.55
CA PRO A 233 -21.40 -10.59 -11.64
C PRO A 233 -20.73 -9.38 -10.99
N ALA A 234 -20.67 -8.26 -11.72
CA ALA A 234 -20.14 -7.02 -11.20
C ALA A 234 -21.09 -6.42 -10.14
N PRO A 235 -20.56 -5.69 -9.13
CA PRO A 235 -21.38 -4.91 -8.22
C PRO A 235 -22.23 -3.87 -8.98
N SER A 236 -23.40 -3.53 -8.44
CA SER A 236 -24.25 -2.52 -9.08
C SER A 236 -23.58 -1.15 -9.13
N PRO A 237 -23.80 -0.34 -10.19
CA PRO A 237 -23.28 1.03 -10.26
C PRO A 237 -23.68 1.89 -9.06
N THR A 238 -24.90 1.70 -8.54
CA THR A 238 -25.39 2.39 -7.33
C THR A 238 -24.56 2.04 -6.10
N ARG A 239 -24.18 0.77 -5.92
CA ARG A 239 -23.34 0.34 -4.79
C ARG A 239 -21.94 0.93 -4.90
N LEU A 240 -21.34 0.91 -6.09
CA LEU A 240 -20.02 1.50 -6.35
C LEU A 240 -20.03 3.02 -6.10
N ALA A 241 -21.04 3.73 -6.60
CA ALA A 241 -21.19 5.16 -6.35
C ALA A 241 -21.38 5.48 -4.85
N ALA A 242 -22.08 4.63 -4.09
CA ALA A 242 -22.20 4.77 -2.65
C ALA A 242 -20.85 4.55 -1.93
N LEU A 243 -20.06 3.56 -2.37
CA LEU A 243 -18.72 3.32 -1.85
C LEU A 243 -17.79 4.51 -2.14
N ARG A 244 -17.80 5.03 -3.38
CA ARG A 244 -17.02 6.23 -3.74
C ARG A 244 -17.35 7.40 -2.84
N ARG A 245 -18.63 7.73 -2.67
CA ARG A 245 -19.05 8.82 -1.78
C ARG A 245 -18.54 8.64 -0.36
N ASP A 246 -18.67 7.45 0.22
CA ASP A 246 -18.18 7.15 1.57
C ASP A 246 -16.65 7.31 1.68
N ARG A 247 -15.91 6.71 0.75
CA ARG A 247 -14.45 6.66 0.81
C ARG A 247 -13.80 7.99 0.44
N GLU A 248 -14.33 8.73 -0.53
CA GLU A 248 -13.84 10.09 -0.83
C GLU A 248 -14.16 11.08 0.29
N ALA A 249 -15.33 10.98 0.93
CA ALA A 249 -15.65 11.82 2.09
C ALA A 249 -14.67 11.61 3.25
N LYS A 250 -14.28 10.35 3.50
CA LYS A 250 -13.26 10.01 4.51
C LYS A 250 -11.86 10.47 4.10
N ALA A 251 -11.50 10.32 2.83
CA ALA A 251 -10.20 10.73 2.30
C ALA A 251 -10.05 12.26 2.16
N LYS A 252 -11.17 12.99 2.08
CA LYS A 252 -11.23 14.47 1.92
C LYS A 252 -10.45 15.01 0.71
N GLY A 253 -10.13 14.16 -0.27
CA GLY A 253 -9.30 14.50 -1.42
C GLY A 253 -7.78 14.50 -1.16
N HIS A 254 -7.33 14.05 0.02
CA HIS A 254 -5.91 14.02 0.41
C HIS A 254 -5.14 12.78 -0.04
N TYR A 255 -5.83 11.65 -0.16
CA TYR A 255 -5.22 10.35 -0.37
C TYR A 255 -5.51 9.84 -1.78
N PRO A 256 -4.68 10.17 -2.80
CA PRO A 256 -4.97 9.85 -4.20
C PRO A 256 -5.07 8.34 -4.48
N ALA A 257 -4.43 7.50 -3.66
CA ALA A 257 -4.55 6.04 -3.75
C ALA A 257 -6.00 5.55 -3.52
N VAL A 258 -6.78 6.23 -2.68
CA VAL A 258 -8.20 5.93 -2.46
C VAL A 258 -8.98 6.11 -3.76
N THR A 259 -8.80 7.25 -4.43
CA THR A 259 -9.46 7.56 -5.70
C THR A 259 -9.01 6.62 -6.81
N ALA A 260 -7.69 6.36 -6.92
CA ALA A 260 -7.15 5.42 -7.91
C ALA A 260 -7.74 4.00 -7.73
N MET A 261 -7.86 3.54 -6.49
CA MET A 261 -8.47 2.23 -6.20
C MET A 261 -9.96 2.20 -6.52
N LEU A 262 -10.71 3.27 -6.23
CA LEU A 262 -12.12 3.38 -6.64
C LEU A 262 -12.28 3.33 -8.16
N ASP A 263 -11.39 3.99 -8.92
CA ASP A 263 -11.38 3.95 -10.38
C ASP A 263 -11.12 2.52 -10.89
N CYS A 264 -10.21 1.78 -10.26
CA CYS A 264 -9.94 0.38 -10.57
C CYS A 264 -11.16 -0.51 -10.36
N LEU A 265 -11.91 -0.29 -9.26
CA LEU A 265 -13.11 -1.08 -8.95
C LEU A 265 -14.25 -0.76 -9.92
N GLU A 266 -14.52 0.52 -10.16
CA GLU A 266 -15.64 0.97 -11.00
C GLU A 266 -15.46 0.61 -12.47
N ARG A 267 -14.23 0.76 -12.98
CA ARG A 267 -13.93 0.52 -14.41
C ARG A 267 -13.51 -0.92 -14.67
N GLY A 268 -12.99 -1.62 -13.66
CA GLY A 268 -12.39 -2.95 -13.81
C GLY A 268 -13.35 -4.10 -13.55
N LEU A 269 -14.22 -4.02 -12.53
CA LEU A 269 -15.01 -5.18 -12.08
C LEU A 269 -16.03 -5.70 -13.10
N SER A 270 -16.45 -4.86 -14.04
CA SER A 270 -17.36 -5.23 -15.14
C SER A 270 -16.66 -5.77 -16.40
N LEU A 271 -15.32 -5.82 -16.40
CA LEU A 271 -14.52 -6.23 -17.54
C LEU A 271 -13.86 -7.61 -17.33
N PRO A 272 -13.43 -8.27 -18.42
CA PRO A 272 -12.54 -9.43 -18.35
C PRO A 272 -11.25 -9.11 -17.58
N MET A 273 -10.69 -10.11 -16.90
CA MET A 273 -9.55 -9.95 -15.97
C MET A 273 -8.36 -9.21 -16.61
N ASP A 274 -8.00 -9.52 -17.86
CA ASP A 274 -6.86 -8.88 -18.54
C ASP A 274 -7.05 -7.37 -18.75
N ARG A 275 -8.29 -6.96 -19.10
CA ARG A 275 -8.63 -5.53 -19.24
C ARG A 275 -8.67 -4.83 -17.90
N ALA A 276 -9.18 -5.51 -16.87
CA ALA A 276 -9.24 -4.99 -15.52
C ALA A 276 -7.84 -4.78 -14.92
N ASN A 277 -6.94 -5.74 -15.10
CA ASN A 277 -5.53 -5.63 -14.69
C ASN A 277 -4.78 -4.52 -15.46
N ALA A 278 -5.11 -4.29 -16.74
CA ALA A 278 -4.55 -3.17 -17.49
C ALA A 278 -4.97 -1.81 -16.91
N ILE A 279 -6.24 -1.65 -16.51
CA ILE A 279 -6.72 -0.44 -15.81
C ILE A 279 -5.98 -0.24 -14.50
N GLU A 280 -5.79 -1.31 -13.73
CA GLU A 280 -5.09 -1.26 -12.45
C GLU A 280 -3.64 -0.80 -12.60
N ARG A 281 -2.91 -1.36 -13.57
CA ARG A 281 -1.53 -0.95 -13.90
C ARG A 281 -1.46 0.51 -14.34
N ASP A 282 -2.38 0.94 -15.20
CA ASP A 282 -2.50 2.31 -15.66
C ASP A 282 -2.75 3.28 -14.50
N ALA A 283 -3.62 2.90 -13.56
CA ALA A 283 -3.92 3.70 -12.38
C ALA A 283 -2.72 3.82 -11.44
N LEU A 284 -1.96 2.73 -11.24
CA LEU A 284 -0.72 2.77 -10.45
C LEU A 284 0.31 3.71 -11.07
N ALA A 285 0.52 3.62 -12.39
CA ALA A 285 1.47 4.50 -13.07
C ALA A 285 1.07 5.98 -12.94
N ARG A 286 -0.22 6.31 -13.04
CA ARG A 286 -0.70 7.70 -12.81
C ARG A 286 -0.57 8.13 -11.35
N LEU A 287 -0.83 7.23 -10.40
CA LEU A 287 -0.67 7.51 -8.97
C LEU A 287 0.78 7.88 -8.65
N LEU A 288 1.74 7.12 -9.17
CA LEU A 288 3.17 7.31 -8.91
C LEU A 288 3.81 8.50 -9.63
N LEU A 289 3.07 9.20 -10.50
CA LEU A 289 3.46 10.54 -10.97
C LEU A 289 3.24 11.61 -9.91
N ARG A 290 2.43 11.32 -8.89
CA ARG A 290 2.15 12.24 -7.80
C ARG A 290 3.20 12.12 -6.68
N PRO A 291 3.46 13.20 -5.91
CA PRO A 291 4.43 13.17 -4.81
C PRO A 291 3.94 12.42 -3.55
N GLU A 292 2.63 12.41 -3.27
CA GLU A 292 2.07 11.87 -2.01
C GLU A 292 2.45 10.40 -1.74
N PRO A 293 2.35 9.46 -2.71
CA PRO A 293 2.75 8.08 -2.48
C PRO A 293 4.22 7.94 -2.08
N TRP A 294 5.11 8.75 -2.67
CA TRP A 294 6.54 8.74 -2.33
C TRP A 294 6.79 9.23 -0.91
N ALA A 295 6.14 10.34 -0.53
CA ALA A 295 6.22 10.88 0.82
C ALA A 295 5.64 9.90 1.87
N MET A 296 4.52 9.26 1.56
CA MET A 296 3.91 8.25 2.43
C MET A 296 4.79 7.01 2.60
N VAL A 297 5.43 6.49 1.55
CA VAL A 297 6.35 5.35 1.68
C VAL A 297 7.61 5.74 2.46
N ALA A 298 8.22 6.88 2.16
CA ALA A 298 9.38 7.40 2.89
C ALA A 298 9.11 7.47 4.41
N THR A 299 7.96 8.02 4.80
CA THR A 299 7.63 8.19 6.23
C THR A 299 7.02 6.94 6.86
N LEU A 300 5.91 6.45 6.31
CA LEU A 300 5.09 5.43 6.95
C LEU A 300 5.66 4.02 6.80
N PHE A 301 6.64 3.82 5.91
CA PHE A 301 7.39 2.59 5.80
C PHE A 301 8.82 2.73 6.33
N HIS A 302 9.68 3.50 5.66
CA HIS A 302 11.11 3.60 6.02
C HIS A 302 11.31 4.30 7.38
N GLY A 303 10.71 5.49 7.54
CA GLY A 303 10.73 6.25 8.80
C GLY A 303 10.16 5.45 9.97
N ARG A 304 9.02 4.79 9.78
CA ARG A 304 8.41 3.91 10.80
C ARG A 304 9.33 2.77 11.22
N GLN A 305 9.96 2.07 10.28
CA GLN A 305 10.89 0.98 10.59
C GLN A 305 12.12 1.49 11.33
N ALA A 306 12.69 2.61 10.89
CA ALA A 306 13.84 3.24 11.54
C ALA A 306 13.50 3.63 12.99
N TYR A 307 12.35 4.28 13.19
CA TYR A 307 11.84 4.66 14.51
C TYR A 307 11.65 3.43 15.41
N GLN A 308 10.95 2.40 14.93
CA GLN A 308 10.68 1.18 15.72
C GLN A 308 11.96 0.43 16.08
N ARG A 309 12.96 0.43 15.18
CA ARG A 309 14.26 -0.19 15.44
C ARG A 309 15.05 0.61 16.47
N ALA A 310 15.15 1.92 16.32
CA ALA A 310 15.84 2.79 17.27
C ALA A 310 15.22 2.66 18.68
N ALA A 311 13.90 2.67 18.78
CA ALA A 311 13.16 2.51 20.02
C ALA A 311 13.42 1.16 20.73
N LYS A 312 13.65 0.08 19.97
CA LYS A 312 13.93 -1.25 20.53
C LYS A 312 15.41 -1.46 20.91
N ASP A 313 16.33 -0.91 20.13
CA ASP A 313 17.76 -1.22 20.26
C ASP A 313 18.46 -0.34 21.31
N LYS A 314 18.45 0.99 21.11
CA LYS A 314 19.30 1.95 21.87
C LYS A 314 18.52 3.13 22.48
N GLY A 315 17.21 3.18 22.27
CA GLY A 315 16.40 4.36 22.52
C GLY A 315 16.40 5.31 21.31
N LEU A 316 15.40 6.19 21.27
CA LEU A 316 15.28 7.20 20.21
C LEU A 316 16.46 8.20 20.28
N PRO A 317 16.90 8.75 19.14
CA PRO A 317 18.00 9.72 19.13
C PRO A 317 17.71 10.94 20.02
N PRO A 318 18.68 11.44 20.81
CA PRO A 318 18.45 12.56 21.73
C PRO A 318 18.01 13.86 21.05
N TRP A 319 18.35 14.05 19.78
CA TRP A 319 17.96 15.21 18.99
C TRP A 319 16.47 15.18 18.55
N LEU A 320 15.83 14.00 18.58
CA LEU A 320 14.48 13.83 18.05
C LEU A 320 13.43 14.54 18.91
N ALA A 321 13.50 14.37 20.23
CA ALA A 321 12.49 14.93 21.14
C ALA A 321 12.46 16.49 21.09
N PRO A 322 13.61 17.20 21.15
CA PRO A 322 13.63 18.65 20.93
C PRO A 322 13.02 19.07 19.60
N LEU A 323 13.31 18.35 18.51
CA LEU A 323 12.76 18.65 17.19
C LEU A 323 11.22 18.53 17.19
N VAL A 324 10.67 17.41 17.68
CA VAL A 324 9.22 17.20 17.77
C VAL A 324 8.57 18.26 18.66
N GLU A 325 9.21 18.62 19.78
CA GLU A 325 8.72 19.67 20.68
C GLU A 325 8.68 21.05 19.99
N ASP A 326 9.74 21.42 19.27
CA ASP A 326 9.83 22.67 18.54
C ASP A 326 8.75 22.79 17.45
N VAL A 327 8.52 21.72 16.70
CA VAL A 327 7.43 21.63 15.72
C VAL A 327 6.07 21.78 16.42
N GLY A 328 5.88 21.12 17.56
CA GLY A 328 4.68 21.25 18.38
C GLY A 328 4.44 22.67 18.87
N ARG A 329 5.49 23.35 19.35
CA ARG A 329 5.43 24.76 19.79
C ARG A 329 5.13 25.71 18.63
N ALA A 330 5.68 25.45 17.44
CA ALA A 330 5.40 26.24 16.25
C ALA A 330 3.93 26.12 15.80
N LEU A 331 3.38 24.90 15.82
CA LEU A 331 1.95 24.67 15.57
C LEU A 331 1.07 25.36 16.62
N ALA A 332 1.43 25.25 17.91
CA ALA A 332 0.70 25.88 19.00
C ALA A 332 0.70 27.42 18.89
N PHE A 333 1.84 28.00 18.53
CA PHE A 333 2.00 29.43 18.31
C PHE A 333 1.08 29.91 17.18
N GLU A 334 1.10 29.24 16.02
CA GLU A 334 0.27 29.64 14.89
C GLU A 334 -1.23 29.43 15.18
N ALA A 335 -1.59 28.35 15.85
CA ALA A 335 -2.97 28.10 16.28
C ALA A 335 -3.50 29.22 17.19
N ASN A 336 -2.66 29.71 18.11
CA ASN A 336 -3.02 30.81 19.00
C ASN A 336 -3.09 32.15 18.25
N ARG A 337 -2.17 32.41 17.32
CA ARG A 337 -2.18 33.60 16.46
C ARG A 337 -3.46 33.69 15.62
N MET A 338 -3.90 32.55 15.06
CA MET A 338 -5.11 32.43 14.24
C MET A 338 -6.41 32.46 15.07
N GLY A 339 -6.33 32.11 16.35
CA GLY A 339 -7.47 31.76 17.18
C GLY A 339 -7.89 30.30 16.98
N ARG A 340 -7.98 29.55 18.09
CA ARG A 340 -8.29 28.11 18.11
C ARG A 340 -9.56 27.72 17.37
N ALA A 341 -10.59 28.55 17.46
CA ALA A 341 -11.88 28.33 16.79
C ALA A 341 -11.75 28.25 15.25
N LEU A 342 -10.71 28.86 14.68
CA LEU A 342 -10.39 28.79 13.26
C LEU A 342 -9.29 27.75 12.96
N ALA A 343 -8.29 27.64 13.85
CA ALA A 343 -7.15 26.76 13.65
C ALA A 343 -7.49 25.26 13.67
N GLU A 344 -8.32 24.80 14.61
CA GLU A 344 -8.68 23.37 14.67
C GLU A 344 -9.45 22.91 13.43
N PRO A 345 -10.49 23.65 12.94
CA PRO A 345 -11.11 23.33 11.66
C PRO A 345 -10.11 23.34 10.48
N ALA A 346 -9.24 24.34 10.40
CA ALA A 346 -8.22 24.42 9.34
C ALA A 346 -7.28 23.20 9.37
N ALA A 347 -6.83 22.76 10.56
CA ALA A 347 -5.99 21.58 10.73
C ALA A 347 -6.72 20.29 10.32
N VAL A 348 -7.95 20.09 10.77
CA VAL A 348 -8.78 18.92 10.40
C VAL A 348 -8.98 18.86 8.89
N GLN A 349 -9.15 20.01 8.24
CA GLN A 349 -9.30 20.09 6.80
C GLN A 349 -7.96 19.88 6.07
N ALA A 350 -6.84 20.35 6.62
CA ALA A 350 -5.50 20.09 6.09
C ALA A 350 -5.10 18.60 6.16
N GLY A 351 -5.78 17.82 7.00
CA GLY A 351 -5.55 16.39 7.19
C GLY A 351 -4.85 16.03 8.50
N PHE A 352 -4.77 16.94 9.48
CA PHE A 352 -4.26 16.59 10.80
C PHE A 352 -5.18 15.57 11.47
N THR A 353 -4.58 14.55 12.08
CA THR A 353 -5.29 13.44 12.72
C THR A 353 -5.39 13.58 14.23
N LYS A 354 -4.72 14.58 14.81
CA LYS A 354 -4.75 14.93 16.23
C LYS A 354 -5.06 16.42 16.42
N PRO A 355 -5.64 16.83 17.57
CA PRO A 355 -5.79 18.24 17.91
C PRO A 355 -4.46 18.98 17.91
N LEU A 356 -4.47 20.26 17.56
CA LEU A 356 -3.25 21.06 17.56
C LEU A 356 -2.67 21.19 18.98
N PRO A 357 -1.34 21.10 19.18
CA PRO A 357 -0.71 21.30 20.48
C PRO A 357 -1.03 22.68 21.06
N SER A 358 -1.05 22.83 22.39
CA SER A 358 -1.28 24.11 23.09
C SER A 358 -0.01 24.65 23.72
N LEU A 359 0.13 25.98 23.73
CA LEU A 359 1.21 26.62 24.49
C LEU A 359 0.95 26.43 25.99
N PRO A 360 2.01 26.34 26.82
CA PRO A 360 1.87 26.30 28.26
C PRO A 360 1.09 27.52 28.73
N ASP A 361 0.07 27.28 29.52
CA ASP A 361 -0.83 28.31 30.01
C ASP A 361 -0.10 29.15 31.07
N THR A 362 0.15 30.43 30.81
CA THR A 362 0.74 31.31 31.84
C THR A 362 -0.28 31.66 32.94
N ASN A 363 -1.58 31.36 32.74
CA ASN A 363 -2.67 31.76 33.64
C ASN A 363 -3.65 30.62 34.03
N GLY A 364 -3.35 29.36 33.70
CA GLY A 364 -4.03 28.19 34.30
C GLY A 364 -5.51 27.97 33.91
N HIS A 365 -5.97 28.44 32.77
CA HIS A 365 -7.31 28.16 32.24
C HIS A 365 -7.27 27.58 30.82
N ALA A 366 -7.17 26.25 30.74
CA ALA A 366 -7.37 25.49 29.51
C ALA A 366 -8.87 25.52 29.12
N SER A 367 -9.32 26.57 28.45
CA SER A 367 -10.64 26.57 27.83
C SER A 367 -10.61 25.74 26.54
N ARG A 368 -11.35 24.63 26.52
CA ARG A 368 -11.59 23.84 25.29
C ARG A 368 -12.33 24.73 24.29
N PRO A 369 -11.78 24.99 23.09
CA PRO A 369 -12.40 25.88 22.13
C PRO A 369 -13.74 25.30 21.64
N PRO A 370 -14.73 26.15 21.31
CA PRO A 370 -16.00 25.69 20.74
C PRO A 370 -15.73 24.98 19.41
N VAL A 371 -16.43 23.87 19.18
CA VAL A 371 -16.44 23.16 17.89
C VAL A 371 -17.22 24.02 16.90
N VAL A 372 -16.51 24.76 16.05
CA VAL A 372 -17.11 25.45 14.92
C VAL A 372 -17.36 24.42 13.81
N PRO A 373 -18.59 24.31 13.27
CA PRO A 373 -18.85 23.46 12.12
C PRO A 373 -17.93 23.86 10.97
N LEU A 374 -17.20 22.90 10.42
CA LEU A 374 -16.41 23.11 9.21
C LEU A 374 -17.35 23.64 8.11
N PRO A 375 -17.00 24.72 7.40
CA PRO A 375 -17.72 25.05 6.17
C PRO A 375 -17.71 23.82 5.24
N SER A 376 -18.77 23.67 4.43
CA SER A 376 -18.82 22.67 3.35
C SER A 376 -17.66 22.93 2.39
N CYS A 377 -16.52 22.31 2.63
CA CYS A 377 -15.35 22.43 1.77
C CYS A 377 -15.56 21.58 0.52
N ALA A 378 -15.31 22.16 -0.66
CA ALA A 378 -15.14 21.38 -1.87
C ALA A 378 -14.00 20.36 -1.66
N PRO A 379 -14.07 19.16 -2.27
CA PRO A 379 -12.99 18.18 -2.19
C PRO A 379 -11.69 18.82 -2.67
N LEU A 380 -10.60 18.54 -1.94
CA LEU A 380 -9.29 19.15 -2.18
C LEU A 380 -8.67 18.78 -3.51
N THR A 381 -9.19 17.72 -4.13
CA THR A 381 -8.85 17.28 -5.46
C THR A 381 -10.13 16.93 -6.23
N SER A 382 -10.18 17.33 -7.48
CA SER A 382 -11.12 16.85 -8.49
C SER A 382 -10.36 16.06 -9.57
N ALA A 383 -11.07 15.23 -10.34
CA ALA A 383 -10.50 14.54 -11.50
C ALA A 383 -9.88 15.47 -12.57
N GLN A 384 -10.11 16.79 -12.47
CA GLN A 384 -9.62 17.81 -13.41
C GLN A 384 -8.42 18.62 -12.88
N THR A 385 -8.01 18.43 -11.63
CA THR A 385 -6.91 19.18 -11.00
C THR A 385 -5.61 18.38 -11.01
N THR A 386 -4.60 18.89 -11.72
CA THR A 386 -3.21 18.40 -11.68
C THR A 386 -2.43 19.21 -10.65
N GLY A 387 -2.16 18.63 -9.47
CA GLY A 387 -1.43 19.30 -8.39
C GLY A 387 -1.96 18.93 -7.01
N LEU A 388 -1.31 19.47 -6.00
CA LEU A 388 -1.79 19.47 -4.63
C LEU A 388 -2.58 20.75 -4.37
N TRP A 389 -3.57 20.69 -3.48
CA TRP A 389 -4.28 21.90 -3.04
C TRP A 389 -3.35 22.92 -2.35
N ILE A 390 -2.19 22.46 -1.86
CA ILE A 390 -1.17 23.32 -1.27
C ILE A 390 -0.37 24.12 -2.31
N ASP A 391 -0.40 23.76 -3.59
CA ASP A 391 0.38 24.47 -4.62
C ASP A 391 -0.13 25.90 -4.85
N ALA A 392 -1.44 26.11 -4.70
CA ALA A 392 -2.10 27.40 -4.81
C ALA A 392 -3.30 27.47 -3.84
N PRO A 393 -3.04 27.62 -2.52
CA PRO A 393 -4.10 27.63 -1.53
C PRO A 393 -4.98 28.87 -1.70
N SER A 394 -6.29 28.68 -1.75
CA SER A 394 -7.22 29.82 -1.82
C SER A 394 -7.30 30.59 -0.50
N ALA A 395 -7.75 31.84 -0.59
CA ALA A 395 -8.04 32.66 0.57
C ALA A 395 -9.05 31.97 1.50
N GLY A 396 -8.90 32.18 2.81
CA GLY A 396 -9.73 31.53 3.84
C GLY A 396 -9.04 30.32 4.44
N TRP A 397 -9.75 29.20 4.57
CA TRP A 397 -9.26 28.06 5.35
C TRP A 397 -8.03 27.37 4.71
N GLN A 398 -7.91 27.36 3.37
CA GLN A 398 -6.74 26.77 2.69
C GLN A 398 -5.48 27.56 3.00
N GLY A 399 -5.54 28.90 2.95
CA GLY A 399 -4.45 29.76 3.42
C GLY A 399 -4.11 29.50 4.90
N GLN A 400 -5.13 29.42 5.78
CA GLN A 400 -4.91 29.10 7.20
C GLN A 400 -4.24 27.73 7.42
N ALA A 401 -4.66 26.72 6.66
CA ALA A 401 -4.06 25.40 6.68
C ALA A 401 -2.61 25.42 6.17
N ALA A 402 -2.35 26.13 5.07
CA ALA A 402 -1.01 26.30 4.50
C ALA A 402 -0.05 26.99 5.48
N ARG A 403 -0.53 27.94 6.27
CA ARG A 403 0.26 28.58 7.35
C ARG A 403 0.65 27.61 8.46
N LEU A 404 -0.27 26.77 8.93
CA LEU A 404 0.03 25.74 9.93
C LEU A 404 1.12 24.78 9.43
N LEU A 405 0.99 24.32 8.18
CA LEU A 405 1.97 23.45 7.53
C LEU A 405 3.33 24.14 7.38
N SER A 406 3.34 25.41 6.94
CA SER A 406 4.56 26.21 6.76
C SER A 406 5.31 26.43 8.07
N ARG A 407 4.59 26.63 9.18
CA ARG A 407 5.19 26.79 10.52
C ARG A 407 5.86 25.52 11.02
N ALA A 408 5.20 24.37 10.85
CA ALA A 408 5.79 23.09 11.17
C ALA A 408 7.03 22.81 10.31
N LEU A 409 6.97 23.14 9.02
CA LEU A 409 8.09 23.01 8.09
C LEU A 409 9.31 23.84 8.51
N PHE A 410 9.14 25.13 8.83
CA PHE A 410 10.27 25.96 9.28
C PHE A 410 10.88 25.50 10.59
N ALA A 411 10.04 25.05 11.54
CA ALA A 411 10.52 24.49 12.78
C ALA A 411 11.37 23.23 12.54
N ALA A 412 10.93 22.34 11.64
CA ALA A 412 11.71 21.17 11.28
C ALA A 412 12.99 21.52 10.51
N GLU A 413 12.93 22.47 9.56
CA GLU A 413 14.07 22.91 8.75
C GLU A 413 15.23 23.41 9.62
N ALA A 414 14.94 24.10 10.73
CA ALA A 414 15.94 24.58 11.69
C ALA A 414 16.74 23.44 12.36
N HIS A 415 16.17 22.25 12.47
CA HIS A 415 16.84 21.04 12.98
C HIS A 415 17.40 20.14 11.88
N GLY A 416 16.99 20.34 10.63
CA GLY A 416 17.32 19.46 9.50
C GLY A 416 18.75 19.55 8.98
N ALA A 417 19.51 20.57 9.41
CA ALA A 417 20.89 20.78 9.01
C ALA A 417 21.80 19.66 9.57
N GLY A 418 22.42 18.88 8.68
CA GLY A 418 23.31 17.79 9.06
C GLY A 418 22.63 16.44 9.36
N LEU A 419 21.30 16.36 9.34
CA LEU A 419 20.59 15.09 9.42
C LEU A 419 20.69 14.32 8.09
N ALA A 420 20.98 13.02 8.17
CA ALA A 420 20.89 12.12 7.03
C ALA A 420 19.42 11.92 6.63
N GLU A 421 19.18 11.46 5.40
CA GLU A 421 17.83 11.24 4.89
C GLU A 421 17.02 10.26 5.76
N ALA A 422 17.64 9.17 6.21
CA ALA A 422 16.98 8.20 7.10
C ALA A 422 16.58 8.82 8.45
N ASP A 423 17.35 9.79 8.97
CA ASP A 423 17.01 10.52 10.20
C ASP A 423 15.86 11.48 9.99
N ARG A 424 15.78 12.13 8.81
CA ARG A 424 14.65 12.98 8.43
C ARG A 424 13.36 12.17 8.29
N GLN A 425 13.41 11.01 7.63
CA GLN A 425 12.27 10.09 7.51
C GLN A 425 11.80 9.59 8.89
N LEU A 426 12.75 9.28 9.80
CA LEU A 426 12.44 8.90 11.18
C LEU A 426 11.75 10.04 11.94
N ALA A 427 12.25 11.28 11.79
CA ALA A 427 11.67 12.46 12.42
C ALA A 427 10.27 12.78 11.88
N ASP A 428 10.09 12.72 10.56
CA ASP A 428 8.79 12.86 9.91
C ASP A 428 7.78 11.84 10.45
N TYR A 429 8.20 10.58 10.60
CA TYR A 429 7.34 9.56 11.19
C TYR A 429 6.96 9.89 12.63
N ALA A 430 7.91 10.34 13.46
CA ALA A 430 7.63 10.75 14.83
C ALA A 430 6.63 11.92 14.87
N ILE A 431 6.81 12.93 14.03
CA ILE A 431 5.92 14.10 13.95
C ILE A 431 4.50 13.70 13.48
N VAL A 432 4.40 12.84 12.47
CA VAL A 432 3.11 12.27 12.04
C VAL A 432 2.46 11.48 13.17
N ALA A 433 3.23 10.62 13.85
CA ALA A 433 2.71 9.74 14.90
C ALA A 433 2.34 10.49 16.19
N GLU A 434 3.10 11.51 16.58
CA GLU A 434 2.96 12.23 17.85
C GLU A 434 2.06 13.45 17.73
N LEU A 435 2.24 14.26 16.68
CA LEU A 435 1.50 15.51 16.47
C LEU A 435 0.32 15.36 15.49
N GLY A 436 0.17 14.19 14.87
CA GLY A 436 -0.90 13.95 13.90
C GLY A 436 -0.74 14.74 12.62
N PHE A 437 0.50 15.07 12.22
CA PHE A 437 0.78 15.78 10.98
C PHE A 437 0.20 15.01 9.76
N PRO A 438 -0.29 15.70 8.71
CA PRO A 438 -0.98 15.02 7.61
C PRO A 438 -0.09 14.00 6.89
N ALA A 439 -0.43 12.72 7.04
CA ALA A 439 0.43 11.62 6.60
C ALA A 439 0.63 11.57 5.07
N TYR A 440 -0.34 12.07 4.27
CA TYR A 440 -0.21 12.14 2.81
C TYR A 440 0.87 13.12 2.34
N LEU A 441 1.30 14.04 3.20
CA LEU A 441 2.43 14.94 2.96
C LEU A 441 3.75 14.36 3.51
N GLY A 442 3.73 13.15 4.07
CA GLY A 442 4.88 12.47 4.68
C GLY A 442 5.36 13.07 6.01
N GLY A 443 5.26 14.38 6.22
CA GLY A 443 5.88 15.05 7.35
C GLY A 443 6.48 16.38 6.91
N PRO A 444 6.99 17.20 7.84
CA PRO A 444 7.54 18.50 7.47
C PRO A 444 8.79 18.42 6.59
N PHE A 445 9.66 17.40 6.70
CA PHE A 445 10.82 17.25 5.80
C PHE A 445 10.42 16.73 4.41
N ALA A 446 9.51 15.76 4.34
CA ALA A 446 8.93 15.31 3.08
C ALA A 446 8.20 16.46 2.37
N LEU A 447 7.40 17.24 3.09
CA LEU A 447 6.75 18.44 2.57
C LEU A 447 7.76 19.49 2.10
N LEU A 448 8.85 19.71 2.84
CA LEU A 448 9.94 20.60 2.42
C LEU A 448 10.56 20.14 1.09
N THR A 449 10.74 18.84 0.91
CA THR A 449 11.25 18.26 -0.35
C THR A 449 10.28 18.45 -1.50
N MET A 450 8.97 18.34 -1.23
CA MET A 450 7.91 18.47 -2.23
C MET A 450 7.65 19.93 -2.66
N ALA A 451 7.53 20.84 -1.69
CA ALA A 451 7.08 22.21 -1.92
C ALA A 451 8.22 23.25 -1.90
N GLY A 452 9.34 22.93 -1.25
CA GLY A 452 10.46 23.84 -1.06
C GLY A 452 10.22 24.91 0.01
N SER A 453 11.31 25.50 0.52
CA SER A 453 11.23 26.55 1.56
C SER A 453 10.65 27.87 1.02
N GLY A 454 10.79 28.13 -0.28
CA GLY A 454 10.17 29.30 -0.93
C GLY A 454 8.65 29.29 -0.85
N TRP A 455 8.02 28.12 -1.04
CA TRP A 455 6.58 27.95 -0.85
C TRP A 455 6.16 28.31 0.56
N ALA A 456 6.85 27.76 1.57
CA ALA A 456 6.51 27.99 2.97
C ALA A 456 6.64 29.47 3.37
N ARG A 457 7.61 30.20 2.82
CA ARG A 457 7.79 31.65 3.09
C ARG A 457 6.60 32.45 2.55
N ALA A 458 6.18 32.16 1.32
CA ALA A 458 5.07 32.85 0.68
C ALA A 458 3.77 32.74 1.51
N GLN A 459 3.54 31.62 2.20
CA GLN A 459 2.34 31.44 3.02
C GLN A 459 2.34 32.27 4.31
N LEU A 460 3.52 32.72 4.78
CA LEU A 460 3.67 33.48 6.02
C LEU A 460 3.76 35.00 5.81
N GLU A 461 4.07 35.44 4.59
CA GLU A 461 4.24 36.85 4.21
C GLU A 461 2.91 37.55 3.86
N GLU A 462 1.86 36.79 3.52
CA GLU A 462 0.45 37.25 3.48
C GLU A 462 -0.20 37.27 4.87
#